data_AF-A0A9P9GIB6-F1
#
_entry.id   AF-A0A9P9GIB6-F1
#
_cell.length_a   1.000
_cell.length_b   1.000
_cell.length_c   1.000
_cell.angle_alpha   90.00
_cell.angle_beta   90.00
_cell.angle_gamma   90.00
#
_symmetry.space_group_name_H-M   'P 1'
#
loop_
_entity.id
_entity.type
_entity.pdbx_description
1 polymer ?
#
loop_
_entity_poly.entity_id
_entity_poly.type
_entity_poly.pdbx_seq_one_letter_code
_entity_poly.pdbx_strand_id
1 'polypeptide(L)'
;MAPKLTLYSFVGSQWAGVAHLALAEKGFSTDDYEVKEINLAAAENFAPEYLKINPHGTVPSLVSSALEKPLVQSIDILRYVDSVGEATLVPKDPKVQQKAQQIIDHVHSADVDTNVILFDARDTKEMEAKKASMWKDFLQNRQTKLEQEHKAAPDNAFYSFKREENGAVNRLYTTELGADHQQFFETSHSQYRTFASGMNKLEEILVLPFAAGDSLTEADFHAIPWLSHAMWGAGTEPTDIHNFGLLEELIRKSDPEFSVGPKTKQWWKRVSTTKSFKKVYPSLH
;
A
#
# COMPACT_ATOMS: atom_id res chain seq x y z
N MET A 1 -22.68 24.05 5.96
CA MET A 1 -21.66 23.43 5.09
C MET A 1 -20.90 22.44 5.95
N ALA A 2 -20.82 21.17 5.54
CA ALA A 2 -19.96 20.20 6.21
C ALA A 2 -18.49 20.68 6.15
N PRO A 3 -17.64 20.30 7.12
CA PRO A 3 -16.27 20.77 7.14
C PRO A 3 -15.46 20.18 5.97
N LYS A 4 -14.81 21.05 5.19
CA LYS A 4 -13.92 20.67 4.09
C LYS A 4 -12.79 19.77 4.62
N LEU A 5 -12.64 18.59 4.03
CA LEU A 5 -11.57 17.65 4.38
C LEU A 5 -10.29 17.95 3.59
N THR A 6 -9.12 17.78 4.19
CA THR A 6 -7.83 17.79 3.49
C THR A 6 -7.22 16.39 3.58
N LEU A 7 -7.12 15.69 2.45
CA LEU A 7 -6.47 14.39 2.32
C LEU A 7 -5.04 14.57 1.81
N TYR A 8 -4.05 14.25 2.64
CA TYR A 8 -2.66 14.13 2.24
C TYR A 8 -2.43 12.76 1.60
N SER A 9 -1.96 12.73 0.36
CA SER A 9 -1.94 11.53 -0.48
C SER A 9 -0.72 11.50 -1.40
N PHE A 10 -0.41 10.32 -1.93
CA PHE A 10 0.54 10.14 -3.04
C PHE A 10 -0.01 9.09 -4.01
N VAL A 11 0.12 9.33 -5.32
CA VAL A 11 -0.45 8.44 -6.35
C VAL A 11 0.09 7.01 -6.29
N GLY A 12 1.38 6.85 -5.95
CA GLY A 12 2.01 5.54 -5.80
C GLY A 12 1.81 4.88 -4.42
N SER A 13 0.94 5.41 -3.55
CA SER A 13 0.70 4.81 -2.22
C SER A 13 -0.52 3.89 -2.24
N GLN A 14 -0.30 2.60 -2.00
CA GLN A 14 -1.39 1.64 -1.87
C GLN A 14 -2.39 2.06 -0.78
N TRP A 15 -1.90 2.52 0.39
CA TRP A 15 -2.79 2.84 1.50
C TRP A 15 -3.56 4.15 1.29
N ALA A 16 -3.09 5.04 0.41
CA ALA A 16 -3.87 6.20 0.01
C ALA A 16 -5.09 5.80 -0.82
N GLY A 17 -4.99 4.72 -1.60
CA GLY A 17 -6.09 4.15 -2.37
C GLY A 17 -7.32 3.80 -1.51
N VAL A 18 -7.11 3.40 -0.24
CA VAL A 18 -8.20 3.12 0.71
C VAL A 18 -9.08 4.36 0.92
N ALA A 19 -8.46 5.51 1.19
CA ALA A 19 -9.17 6.77 1.43
C ALA A 19 -9.91 7.24 0.17
N HIS A 20 -9.27 7.12 -1.00
CA HIS A 20 -9.89 7.49 -2.28
C HIS A 20 -11.07 6.59 -2.63
N LEU A 21 -10.99 5.28 -2.39
CA LEU A 21 -12.11 4.35 -2.58
C LEU A 21 -13.28 4.72 -1.66
N ALA A 22 -13.00 4.99 -0.38
CA ALA A 22 -14.02 5.42 0.58
C ALA A 22 -14.70 6.73 0.15
N LEU A 23 -13.93 7.77 -0.19
CA LEU A 23 -14.47 9.05 -0.66
C LEU A 23 -15.32 8.88 -1.93
N ALA A 24 -14.84 8.05 -2.87
CA ALA A 24 -15.55 7.76 -4.11
C ALA A 24 -16.87 7.03 -3.88
N GLU A 25 -16.88 6.00 -3.03
CA GLU A 25 -18.08 5.21 -2.70
C GLU A 25 -19.11 6.03 -1.93
N LYS A 26 -18.65 6.88 -1.01
CA LYS A 26 -19.50 7.74 -0.19
C LYS A 26 -19.97 9.00 -0.91
N GLY A 27 -19.62 9.17 -2.19
CA GLY A 27 -20.12 10.24 -3.03
C GLY A 27 -19.53 11.61 -2.75
N PHE A 28 -18.37 11.69 -2.08
CA PHE A 28 -17.69 12.96 -1.86
C PHE A 28 -17.29 13.58 -3.21
N SER A 29 -17.57 14.87 -3.35
CA SER A 29 -17.23 15.72 -4.48
C SER A 29 -15.99 16.56 -4.19
N THR A 30 -15.48 17.25 -5.20
CA THR A 30 -14.34 18.18 -5.06
C THR A 30 -14.65 19.38 -4.16
N ASP A 31 -15.92 19.65 -3.86
CA ASP A 31 -16.32 20.71 -2.93
C ASP A 31 -16.24 20.23 -1.47
N ASP A 32 -16.28 18.92 -1.23
CA ASP A 32 -16.27 18.32 0.11
C ASP A 32 -14.85 18.08 0.64
N TYR A 33 -13.88 17.89 -0.24
CA TYR A 33 -12.49 17.63 0.13
C TYR A 33 -11.49 18.15 -0.89
N GLU A 34 -10.27 18.43 -0.41
CA GLU A 34 -9.10 18.68 -1.25
C GLU A 34 -8.06 17.58 -1.04
N VAL A 35 -7.30 17.28 -2.09
CA VAL A 35 -6.14 16.41 -2.02
C VAL A 35 -4.89 17.26 -2.01
N LYS A 36 -4.03 17.06 -1.01
CA LYS A 36 -2.68 17.61 -0.99
C LYS A 36 -1.68 16.50 -1.27
N GLU A 37 -0.92 16.67 -2.34
CA GLU A 37 0.11 15.71 -2.69
C GLU A 37 1.30 15.81 -1.73
N ILE A 38 1.81 14.64 -1.32
CA ILE A 38 3.08 14.50 -0.60
C ILE A 38 3.95 13.60 -1.46
N ASN A 39 4.93 14.19 -2.13
CA ASN A 39 5.77 13.49 -3.09
C ASN A 39 6.74 12.55 -2.37
N LEU A 40 6.44 11.26 -2.38
CA LEU A 40 7.27 10.23 -1.73
C LEU A 40 8.61 10.02 -2.45
N ALA A 41 8.68 10.30 -3.75
CA ALA A 41 9.93 10.21 -4.52
C ALA A 41 10.92 11.35 -4.19
N ALA A 42 10.39 12.49 -3.76
CA ALA A 42 11.16 13.59 -3.18
C ALA A 42 11.30 13.49 -1.65
N ALA A 43 10.81 12.40 -1.04
CA ALA A 43 10.84 12.15 0.40
C ALA A 43 10.17 13.25 1.26
N GLU A 44 9.16 13.94 0.71
CA GLU A 44 8.44 15.02 1.40
C GLU A 44 7.72 14.53 2.66
N ASN A 45 7.37 13.24 2.72
CA ASN A 45 6.79 12.59 3.88
C ASN A 45 7.72 12.60 5.13
N PHE A 46 9.00 12.96 4.97
CA PHE A 46 9.95 13.11 6.07
C PHE A 46 10.20 14.57 6.46
N ALA A 47 9.57 15.51 5.78
CA ALA A 47 9.71 16.92 6.12
C ALA A 47 9.13 17.21 7.52
N PRO A 48 9.80 18.01 8.37
CA PRO A 48 9.36 18.28 9.74
C PRO A 48 7.92 18.82 9.83
N GLU A 49 7.48 19.60 8.84
CA GLU A 49 6.13 20.12 8.74
C GLU A 49 5.08 19.02 8.53
N TYR A 50 5.39 17.98 7.75
CA TYR A 50 4.49 16.87 7.53
C TYR A 50 4.50 15.88 8.70
N LEU A 51 5.64 15.68 9.36
CA LEU A 51 5.72 14.84 10.55
C LEU A 51 4.89 15.37 11.73
N LYS A 52 4.59 16.68 11.77
CA LYS A 52 3.62 17.26 12.72
C LYS A 52 2.18 16.80 12.44
N ILE A 53 1.87 16.42 11.20
CA ILE A 53 0.57 15.88 10.79
C ILE A 53 0.56 14.36 10.98
N ASN A 54 1.58 13.68 10.43
CA ASN A 54 1.76 12.24 10.57
C ASN A 54 3.15 11.88 11.07
N PRO A 55 3.31 11.62 12.39
CA PRO A 55 4.59 11.26 12.99
C PRO A 55 5.21 9.96 12.46
N HIS A 56 4.44 9.13 11.75
CA HIS A 56 4.95 7.92 11.11
C HIS A 56 5.66 8.19 9.77
N GLY A 57 5.55 9.41 9.24
CA GLY A 57 6.13 9.76 7.94
C GLY A 57 5.57 8.92 6.79
N THR A 58 4.28 8.62 6.82
CA THR A 58 3.56 7.84 5.81
C THR A 58 2.38 8.65 5.25
N VAL A 59 1.79 8.16 4.16
CA VAL A 59 0.50 8.65 3.63
C VAL A 59 -0.44 7.45 3.55
N PRO A 60 -1.77 7.64 3.66
CA PRO A 60 -2.50 8.90 3.69
C PRO A 60 -2.56 9.57 5.07
N SER A 61 -3.01 10.82 5.11
CA SER A 61 -3.49 11.46 6.35
C SER A 61 -4.69 12.35 6.07
N LEU A 62 -5.67 12.38 6.97
CA LEU A 62 -6.86 13.20 6.84
C LEU A 62 -6.91 14.27 7.93
N VAL A 63 -7.11 15.52 7.52
CA VAL A 63 -7.31 16.66 8.42
C VAL A 63 -8.68 17.27 8.16
N SER A 64 -9.36 17.68 9.22
CA SER A 64 -10.64 18.38 9.18
C SER A 64 -10.81 19.23 10.43
N SER A 65 -11.57 20.31 10.35
CA SER A 65 -11.93 21.09 11.55
C SER A 65 -12.89 20.33 12.49
N ALA A 66 -13.51 19.24 12.04
CA ALA A 66 -14.31 18.35 12.89
C ALA A 66 -13.46 17.31 13.63
N LEU A 67 -12.18 17.18 13.30
CA LEU A 67 -11.27 16.25 13.94
C LEU A 67 -10.41 17.00 14.96
N GLU A 68 -10.30 16.46 16.18
CA GLU A 68 -9.40 17.00 17.20
C GLU A 68 -7.92 16.86 16.79
N LYS A 69 -7.60 15.78 16.07
CA LYS A 69 -6.26 15.47 15.55
C LYS A 69 -6.34 14.85 14.16
N PRO A 70 -5.29 14.96 13.33
CA PRO A 70 -5.23 14.25 12.06
C PRO A 70 -5.44 12.74 12.24
N LEU A 71 -6.19 12.12 11.32
CA LEU A 71 -6.24 10.67 11.19
C LEU A 71 -5.11 10.23 10.26
N VAL A 72 -4.29 9.27 10.70
CA VAL A 72 -3.04 8.88 10.00
C VAL A 72 -3.00 7.40 9.64
N GLN A 73 -4.03 6.65 10.03
CA GLN A 73 -4.21 5.24 9.68
C GLN A 73 -5.31 5.13 8.63
N SER A 74 -5.07 4.35 7.56
CA SER A 74 -6.03 4.21 6.46
C SER A 74 -7.37 3.62 6.92
N ILE A 75 -7.34 2.72 7.91
CA ILE A 75 -8.54 2.13 8.55
C ILE A 75 -9.38 3.23 9.21
N ASP A 76 -8.76 4.08 10.03
CA ASP A 76 -9.47 5.16 10.73
C ASP A 76 -10.02 6.21 9.76
N ILE A 77 -9.25 6.54 8.72
CA ILE A 77 -9.68 7.46 7.66
C ILE A 77 -10.91 6.91 6.94
N LEU A 78 -10.89 5.63 6.54
CA LEU A 78 -12.04 4.98 5.89
C LEU A 78 -13.26 5.03 6.81
N ARG A 79 -13.10 4.62 8.08
CA ARG A 79 -14.21 4.58 9.04
C ARG A 79 -14.79 5.96 9.33
N TYR A 80 -13.95 7.00 9.37
CA TYR A 80 -14.41 8.37 9.49
C TYR A 80 -15.21 8.80 8.25
N VAL A 81 -14.68 8.59 7.05
CA VAL A 81 -15.39 8.92 5.79
C VAL A 81 -16.71 8.13 5.69
N ASP A 82 -16.72 6.89 6.16
CA ASP A 82 -17.92 6.06 6.22
C ASP A 82 -18.98 6.65 7.17
N SER A 83 -18.56 7.12 8.35
CA SER A 83 -19.44 7.67 9.39
C SER A 83 -20.21 8.93 8.99
N VAL A 84 -19.75 9.64 7.96
CA VAL A 84 -20.40 10.86 7.44
C VAL A 84 -21.64 10.55 6.59
N GLY A 85 -21.81 9.31 6.10
CA GLY A 85 -22.95 8.91 5.26
C GLY A 85 -23.83 7.82 5.88
N GLU A 86 -25.02 7.59 5.31
CA GLU A 86 -26.00 6.64 5.87
C GLU A 86 -25.68 5.15 5.61
N ALA A 87 -25.20 4.81 4.40
CA ALA A 87 -24.88 3.42 4.04
C ALA A 87 -23.47 3.07 4.49
N THR A 88 -23.31 2.15 5.45
CA THR A 88 -22.02 1.85 6.08
C THR A 88 -21.23 0.76 5.33
N LEU A 89 -19.92 0.98 5.21
CA LEU A 89 -18.93 -0.01 4.76
C LEU A 89 -18.49 -0.95 5.90
N VAL A 90 -18.76 -0.57 7.15
CA VAL A 90 -18.48 -1.40 8.33
C VAL A 90 -19.67 -2.33 8.56
N PRO A 91 -19.51 -3.66 8.44
CA PRO A 91 -20.62 -4.58 8.62
C PRO A 91 -21.24 -4.45 10.01
N LYS A 92 -22.55 -4.70 10.16
CA LYS A 92 -23.22 -4.75 11.48
C LYS A 92 -23.34 -6.17 12.03
N ASP A 93 -23.37 -7.18 11.15
CA ASP A 93 -23.39 -8.58 11.56
C ASP A 93 -22.02 -8.97 12.13
N PRO A 94 -21.94 -9.49 13.37
CA PRO A 94 -20.67 -9.83 14.01
C PRO A 94 -19.80 -10.84 13.24
N LYS A 95 -20.41 -11.79 12.51
CA LYS A 95 -19.66 -12.77 11.71
C LYS A 95 -19.03 -12.11 10.49
N VAL A 96 -19.76 -11.20 9.84
CA VAL A 96 -19.25 -10.43 8.70
C VAL A 96 -18.16 -9.45 9.17
N GLN A 97 -18.34 -8.82 10.33
CA GLN A 97 -17.30 -7.97 10.94
C GLN A 97 -16.01 -8.76 11.22
N GLN A 98 -16.12 -9.93 11.87
CA GLN A 98 -14.96 -10.77 12.15
C GLN A 98 -14.24 -11.19 10.86
N LYS A 99 -15.01 -11.52 9.82
CA LYS A 99 -14.47 -11.89 8.52
C LYS A 99 -13.77 -10.72 7.82
N ALA A 100 -14.39 -9.54 7.84
CA ALA A 100 -13.80 -8.33 7.27
C ALA A 100 -12.50 -7.95 7.98
N GLN A 101 -12.49 -7.98 9.32
CA GLN A 101 -11.29 -7.68 10.11
C GLN A 101 -10.17 -8.69 9.84
N GLN A 102 -10.49 -9.99 9.71
CA GLN A 102 -9.49 -11.01 9.35
C GLN A 102 -8.79 -10.69 8.01
N ILE A 103 -9.53 -10.20 7.02
CA ILE A 103 -8.98 -9.83 5.72
C ILE A 103 -8.13 -8.55 5.83
N ILE A 104 -8.61 -7.54 6.57
CA ILE A 104 -7.89 -6.30 6.81
C ILE A 104 -6.55 -6.58 7.51
N ASP A 105 -6.59 -7.33 8.61
CA ASP A 105 -5.38 -7.71 9.37
C ASP A 105 -4.40 -8.48 8.49
N HIS A 106 -4.91 -9.37 7.63
CA HIS A 106 -4.09 -10.15 6.72
C HIS A 106 -3.35 -9.27 5.72
N VAL A 107 -4.06 -8.41 4.97
CA VAL A 107 -3.43 -7.57 3.93
C VAL A 107 -2.58 -6.43 4.50
N HIS A 108 -2.75 -6.09 5.77
CA HIS A 108 -1.88 -5.15 6.52
C HIS A 108 -0.70 -5.83 7.23
N SER A 109 -0.62 -7.16 7.20
CA SER A 109 0.47 -7.89 7.87
C SER A 109 1.80 -7.74 7.11
N ALA A 110 2.91 -7.84 7.86
CA ALA A 110 4.25 -7.78 7.30
C ALA A 110 4.57 -8.94 6.34
N ASP A 111 3.88 -10.09 6.51
CA ASP A 111 4.07 -11.31 5.70
C ASP A 111 3.68 -11.09 4.23
N VAL A 112 2.82 -10.11 3.95
CA VAL A 112 2.36 -9.76 2.61
C VAL A 112 2.69 -8.32 2.23
N ASP A 113 3.79 -7.78 2.75
CA ASP A 113 4.26 -6.46 2.33
C ASP A 113 4.63 -6.48 0.83
N THR A 114 3.95 -5.63 0.07
CA THR A 114 4.14 -5.45 -1.37
C THR A 114 5.47 -4.75 -1.69
N ASN A 115 6.15 -4.16 -0.70
CA ASN A 115 7.51 -3.65 -0.86
C ASN A 115 8.52 -4.74 -1.25
N VAL A 116 8.27 -6.01 -0.90
CA VAL A 116 9.08 -7.16 -1.37
C VAL A 116 9.09 -7.23 -2.90
N ILE A 117 7.97 -6.92 -3.55
CA ILE A 117 7.88 -6.90 -5.03
C ILE A 117 8.65 -5.70 -5.61
N LEU A 118 8.61 -4.58 -4.92
CA LEU A 118 9.13 -3.30 -5.40
C LEU A 118 10.63 -3.15 -5.22
N PHE A 119 11.18 -3.60 -4.08
CA PHE A 119 12.57 -3.34 -3.71
C PHE A 119 13.46 -4.59 -3.71
N ASP A 120 12.87 -5.78 -3.55
CA ASP A 120 13.69 -6.96 -3.40
C ASP A 120 14.14 -7.55 -4.74
N ALA A 121 15.31 -8.18 -4.71
CA ALA A 121 15.91 -8.88 -5.81
C ALA A 121 16.31 -10.29 -5.34
N ARG A 122 16.20 -11.28 -6.24
CA ARG A 122 16.47 -12.69 -5.91
C ARG A 122 17.69 -13.25 -6.62
N ASP A 123 18.26 -12.48 -7.52
CA ASP A 123 19.54 -12.78 -8.16
C ASP A 123 20.21 -11.49 -8.64
N THR A 124 21.44 -11.66 -9.14
CA THR A 124 22.24 -10.58 -9.71
C THR A 124 21.51 -9.81 -10.80
N LYS A 125 20.79 -10.51 -11.70
CA LYS A 125 20.10 -9.88 -12.82
C LYS A 125 18.97 -8.97 -12.35
N GLU A 126 18.15 -9.43 -11.40
CA GLU A 126 17.11 -8.59 -10.80
C GLU A 126 17.73 -7.41 -10.05
N MET A 127 18.82 -7.62 -9.31
CA MET A 127 19.48 -6.54 -8.57
C MET A 127 20.05 -5.47 -9.51
N GLU A 128 20.70 -5.87 -10.60
CA GLU A 128 21.19 -4.94 -11.64
C GLU A 128 20.03 -4.16 -12.27
N ALA A 129 18.93 -4.83 -12.61
CA ALA A 129 17.74 -4.18 -13.14
C ALA A 129 17.14 -3.17 -12.13
N LYS A 130 17.05 -3.54 -10.85
CA LYS A 130 16.58 -2.63 -9.78
C LYS A 130 17.51 -1.44 -9.60
N LYS A 131 18.84 -1.65 -9.62
CA LYS A 131 19.85 -0.57 -9.59
C LYS A 131 19.77 0.38 -10.79
N ALA A 132 19.31 -0.11 -11.94
CA ALA A 132 19.09 0.70 -13.15
C ALA A 132 17.69 1.34 -13.23
N SER A 133 16.82 1.10 -12.25
CA SER A 133 15.44 1.60 -12.22
C SER A 133 15.30 2.85 -11.35
N MET A 134 14.13 3.48 -11.43
CA MET A 134 13.74 4.63 -10.58
C MET A 134 13.83 4.34 -9.06
N TRP A 135 13.84 3.07 -8.66
CA TRP A 135 13.93 2.69 -7.24
C TRP A 135 15.26 3.06 -6.60
N LYS A 136 16.34 3.11 -7.38
CA LYS A 136 17.63 3.59 -6.88
C LYS A 136 17.53 5.05 -6.45
N ASP A 137 17.02 5.91 -7.34
CA ASP A 137 16.85 7.34 -7.04
C ASP A 137 15.85 7.55 -5.89
N PHE A 138 14.76 6.77 -5.87
CA PHE A 138 13.78 6.80 -4.77
C PHE A 138 14.44 6.56 -3.41
N LEU A 139 15.25 5.49 -3.28
CA LEU A 139 15.93 5.15 -2.03
C LEU A 139 17.04 6.15 -1.65
N GLN A 140 17.78 6.65 -2.64
CA GLN A 140 18.86 7.61 -2.43
C GLN A 140 18.33 8.99 -2.02
N ASN A 141 17.25 9.47 -2.64
CA ASN A 141 16.60 10.73 -2.27
C ASN A 141 16.10 10.68 -0.82
N ARG A 142 15.49 9.56 -0.44
CA ARG A 142 15.06 9.30 0.94
C ARG A 142 16.23 9.30 1.90
N GLN A 143 17.33 8.61 1.58
CA GLN A 143 18.51 8.62 2.44
C GLN A 143 19.06 10.03 2.61
N THR A 144 19.19 10.78 1.52
CA THR A 144 19.72 12.15 1.53
C THR A 144 18.86 13.06 2.43
N LYS A 145 17.53 13.00 2.26
CA LYS A 145 16.60 13.77 3.10
C LYS A 145 16.71 13.37 4.58
N LEU A 146 16.75 12.07 4.88
CA LEU A 146 16.85 11.57 6.26
C LEU A 146 18.15 12.00 6.94
N GLU A 147 19.29 11.94 6.24
CA GLU A 147 20.57 12.43 6.77
C GLU A 147 20.55 13.94 7.01
N GLN A 148 19.95 14.71 6.09
CA GLN A 148 19.80 16.16 6.24
C GLN A 148 18.95 16.51 7.48
N GLU A 149 17.78 15.89 7.61
CA GLU A 149 16.88 16.19 8.73
C GLU A 149 17.43 15.68 10.07
N HIS A 150 18.10 14.52 10.08
CA HIS A 150 18.81 14.04 11.27
C HIS A 150 19.93 15.00 11.68
N LYS A 151 20.69 15.56 10.74
CA LYS A 151 21.71 16.56 11.06
C LYS A 151 21.11 17.82 11.68
N ALA A 152 19.92 18.23 11.24
CA ALA A 152 19.20 19.38 11.79
C ALA A 152 18.55 19.09 13.16
N ALA A 153 18.14 17.83 13.41
CA ALA A 153 17.52 17.39 14.65
C ALA A 153 18.08 16.02 15.12
N PRO A 154 19.32 15.97 15.66
CA PRO A 154 20.00 14.70 15.97
C PRO A 154 19.31 13.84 17.04
N ASP A 155 18.57 14.47 17.95
CA ASP A 155 17.87 13.77 19.04
C ASP A 155 16.45 13.29 18.64
N ASN A 156 16.04 13.53 17.39
CA ASN A 156 14.73 13.07 16.92
C ASN A 156 14.76 11.58 16.58
N ALA A 157 14.11 10.77 17.43
CA ALA A 157 14.06 9.32 17.31
C ALA A 157 13.51 8.81 15.97
N PHE A 158 12.59 9.54 15.32
CA PHE A 158 12.10 9.18 13.98
C PHE A 158 13.24 9.18 12.97
N TYR A 159 14.04 10.25 12.92
CA TYR A 159 15.13 10.35 11.96
C TYR A 159 16.26 9.36 12.28
N SER A 160 16.56 9.12 13.56
CA SER A 160 17.57 8.12 13.96
C SER A 160 17.16 6.70 13.52
N PHE A 161 15.90 6.32 13.71
CA PHE A 161 15.41 5.01 13.27
C PHE A 161 15.32 4.92 11.74
N LYS A 162 14.65 5.89 11.11
CA LYS A 162 14.29 5.83 9.69
C LYS A 162 15.49 5.89 8.76
N ARG A 163 16.56 6.61 9.14
CA ARG A 163 17.81 6.65 8.36
C ARG A 163 18.50 5.29 8.31
N GLU A 164 18.45 4.52 9.41
CA GLU A 164 19.09 3.20 9.50
C GLU A 164 18.29 2.18 8.68
N GLU A 165 16.96 2.23 8.82
CA GLU A 165 16.03 1.38 8.06
C GLU A 165 16.16 1.62 6.54
N ASN A 166 16.04 2.87 6.07
CA ASN A 166 16.20 3.19 4.65
C ASN A 166 17.64 2.91 4.19
N GLY A 167 18.63 3.17 5.05
CA GLY A 167 20.04 2.95 4.77
C GLY A 167 20.38 1.50 4.50
N ALA A 168 19.73 0.56 5.21
CA ALA A 168 19.92 -0.88 5.00
C ALA A 168 19.58 -1.29 3.57
N VAL A 169 18.42 -0.88 3.07
CA VAL A 169 17.99 -1.18 1.69
C VAL A 169 18.80 -0.36 0.67
N ASN A 170 18.99 0.93 0.92
CA ASN A 170 19.73 1.81 0.01
C ASN A 170 21.16 1.30 -0.26
N ARG A 171 21.86 0.76 0.74
CA ARG A 171 23.20 0.18 0.55
C ARG A 171 23.21 -0.96 -0.47
N LEU A 172 22.17 -1.80 -0.52
CA LEU A 172 22.07 -2.87 -1.53
C LEU A 172 22.01 -2.29 -2.95
N TYR A 173 21.44 -1.09 -3.12
CA TYR A 173 21.34 -0.40 -4.41
C TYR A 173 22.59 0.39 -4.80
N THR A 174 23.38 0.85 -3.83
CA THR A 174 24.49 1.78 -4.10
C THR A 174 25.88 1.16 -4.01
N THR A 175 26.00 -0.07 -3.52
CA THR A 175 27.29 -0.77 -3.39
C THR A 175 27.49 -1.80 -4.49
N GLU A 176 28.73 -2.21 -4.72
CA GLU A 176 29.07 -3.32 -5.61
C GLU A 176 28.47 -4.63 -5.11
N LEU A 177 28.17 -5.55 -6.03
CA LEU A 177 27.60 -6.85 -5.66
C LEU A 177 28.60 -7.65 -4.82
N GLY A 178 28.14 -8.16 -3.68
CA GLY A 178 28.97 -8.90 -2.73
C GLY A 178 28.19 -9.91 -1.89
N ALA A 179 28.79 -10.33 -0.78
CA ALA A 179 28.20 -11.33 0.12
C ALA A 179 26.85 -10.87 0.69
N ASP A 180 26.71 -9.58 1.02
CA ASP A 180 25.45 -9.01 1.52
C ASP A 180 24.30 -9.15 0.50
N HIS A 181 24.59 -9.01 -0.81
CA HIS A 181 23.60 -9.25 -1.86
C HIS A 181 23.21 -10.72 -1.97
N GLN A 182 24.17 -11.65 -1.82
CA GLN A 182 23.84 -13.07 -1.83
C GLN A 182 22.92 -13.44 -0.68
N GLN A 183 23.21 -12.94 0.53
CA GLN A 183 22.33 -13.14 1.68
C GLN A 183 20.96 -12.51 1.47
N PHE A 184 20.92 -11.30 0.89
CA PHE A 184 19.68 -10.62 0.54
C PHE A 184 18.84 -11.44 -0.43
N PHE A 185 19.44 -12.00 -1.48
CA PHE A 185 18.74 -12.83 -2.47
C PHE A 185 18.08 -14.05 -1.84
N GLU A 186 18.76 -14.74 -0.92
CA GLU A 186 18.19 -15.86 -0.17
C GLU A 186 17.00 -15.43 0.69
N THR A 187 17.14 -14.32 1.41
CA THR A 187 16.06 -13.73 2.23
C THR A 187 14.87 -13.33 1.35
N SER A 188 15.12 -12.68 0.22
CA SER A 188 14.09 -12.29 -0.75
C SER A 188 13.35 -13.51 -1.28
N HIS A 189 14.05 -14.59 -1.65
CA HIS A 189 13.38 -15.84 -2.03
C HIS A 189 12.43 -16.36 -0.93
N SER A 190 12.80 -16.24 0.35
CA SER A 190 11.94 -16.61 1.47
C SER A 190 10.74 -15.68 1.63
N GLN A 191 10.94 -14.37 1.47
CA GLN A 191 9.88 -13.37 1.54
C GLN A 191 8.86 -13.56 0.41
N TYR A 192 9.31 -13.85 -0.81
CA TYR A 192 8.39 -14.17 -1.92
C TYR A 192 7.56 -15.44 -1.67
N ARG A 193 8.12 -16.49 -1.06
CA ARG A 193 7.34 -17.68 -0.64
C ARG A 193 6.34 -17.36 0.48
N THR A 194 6.70 -16.46 1.38
CA THR A 194 5.81 -15.97 2.44
C THR A 194 4.66 -15.18 1.84
N PHE A 195 4.95 -14.27 0.90
CA PHE A 195 3.95 -13.53 0.14
C PHE A 195 3.02 -14.46 -0.65
N ALA A 196 3.56 -15.49 -1.32
CA ALA A 196 2.80 -16.50 -2.03
C ALA A 196 1.83 -17.26 -1.09
N SER A 197 2.31 -17.66 0.09
CA SER A 197 1.49 -18.27 1.14
C SER A 197 0.41 -17.31 1.64
N GLY A 198 0.71 -16.02 1.74
CA GLY A 198 -0.26 -15.00 2.09
C GLY A 198 -1.33 -14.77 1.01
N MET A 199 -0.98 -14.81 -0.27
CA MET A 199 -1.96 -14.81 -1.37
C MET A 199 -2.90 -16.02 -1.30
N ASN A 200 -2.35 -17.21 -0.99
CA ASN A 200 -3.16 -18.42 -0.76
C ASN A 200 -4.07 -18.27 0.48
N LYS A 201 -3.60 -17.60 1.52
CA LYS A 201 -4.42 -17.32 2.70
C LYS A 201 -5.57 -16.38 2.37
N LEU A 202 -5.34 -15.33 1.57
CA LEU A 202 -6.41 -14.45 1.10
C LEU A 202 -7.47 -15.25 0.34
N GLU A 203 -7.05 -16.10 -0.62
CA GLU A 203 -7.93 -17.00 -1.37
C GLU A 203 -8.82 -17.84 -0.43
N GLU A 204 -8.24 -18.42 0.61
CA GLU A 204 -8.96 -19.22 1.62
C GLU A 204 -10.02 -18.39 2.35
N ILE A 205 -9.64 -17.20 2.84
CA ILE A 205 -10.49 -16.42 3.74
C ILE A 205 -11.57 -15.60 3.04
N LEU A 206 -11.45 -15.32 1.74
CA LEU A 206 -12.48 -14.57 0.98
C LEU A 206 -13.87 -15.24 1.10
N VAL A 207 -14.94 -14.43 1.19
CA VAL A 207 -16.33 -14.90 1.17
C VAL A 207 -17.06 -14.13 0.08
N LEU A 208 -17.12 -14.72 -1.12
CA LEU A 208 -17.68 -14.11 -2.32
C LEU A 208 -19.19 -13.80 -2.21
N PRO A 209 -19.75 -12.88 -3.03
CA PRO A 209 -19.13 -12.20 -4.20
C PRO A 209 -18.15 -11.07 -3.89
N PHE A 210 -18.20 -10.46 -2.71
CA PHE A 210 -17.25 -9.44 -2.25
C PHE A 210 -16.24 -10.05 -1.27
N ALA A 211 -15.43 -9.26 -0.58
CA ALA A 211 -14.36 -9.81 0.26
C ALA A 211 -14.91 -10.61 1.45
N ALA A 212 -15.99 -10.10 2.08
CA ALA A 212 -16.56 -10.64 3.32
C ALA A 212 -18.03 -11.08 3.21
N GLY A 213 -18.60 -11.13 2.00
CA GLY A 213 -19.95 -11.67 1.75
C GLY A 213 -20.67 -11.03 0.58
N ASP A 214 -21.96 -10.80 0.75
CA ASP A 214 -22.90 -10.36 -0.30
C ASP A 214 -22.81 -8.87 -0.66
N SER A 215 -22.08 -8.07 0.11
CA SER A 215 -21.99 -6.61 -0.04
C SER A 215 -20.55 -6.12 0.05
N LEU A 216 -20.29 -4.94 -0.55
CA LEU A 216 -19.03 -4.23 -0.34
C LEU A 216 -18.84 -3.88 1.13
N THR A 217 -17.62 -4.05 1.61
CA THR A 217 -17.22 -3.73 2.98
C THR A 217 -15.87 -3.03 3.02
N GLU A 218 -15.47 -2.54 4.19
CA GLU A 218 -14.12 -2.02 4.41
C GLU A 218 -13.02 -3.02 4.00
N ALA A 219 -13.25 -4.34 4.13
CA ALA A 219 -12.29 -5.35 3.71
C ALA A 219 -11.96 -5.29 2.21
N ASP A 220 -12.95 -5.01 1.36
CA ASP A 220 -12.72 -4.82 -0.07
C ASP A 220 -11.80 -3.62 -0.30
N PHE A 221 -12.02 -2.53 0.41
CA PHE A 221 -11.29 -1.26 0.20
C PHE A 221 -9.88 -1.28 0.76
N HIS A 222 -9.57 -2.21 1.66
CA HIS A 222 -8.19 -2.48 2.08
C HIS A 222 -7.50 -3.51 1.18
N ALA A 223 -8.21 -4.54 0.70
CA ALA A 223 -7.63 -5.56 -0.16
C ALA A 223 -7.39 -5.07 -1.61
N ILE A 224 -8.25 -4.20 -2.15
CA ILE A 224 -8.12 -3.68 -3.52
C ILE A 224 -6.78 -2.98 -3.72
N PRO A 225 -6.40 -1.94 -2.94
CA PRO A 225 -5.16 -1.22 -3.18
C PRO A 225 -3.92 -2.08 -2.93
N TRP A 226 -3.97 -2.99 -1.95
CA TRP A 226 -2.89 -3.93 -1.70
C TRP A 226 -2.61 -4.81 -2.92
N LEU A 227 -3.65 -5.41 -3.51
CA LEU A 227 -3.47 -6.26 -4.71
C LEU A 227 -3.14 -5.43 -5.95
N SER A 228 -3.74 -4.25 -6.13
CA SER A 228 -3.38 -3.30 -7.20
C SER A 228 -1.89 -2.98 -7.16
N HIS A 229 -1.35 -2.67 -5.98
CA HIS A 229 0.04 -2.28 -5.80
C HIS A 229 1.01 -3.45 -6.03
N ALA A 230 0.65 -4.66 -5.60
CA ALA A 230 1.41 -5.87 -5.91
C ALA A 230 1.47 -6.13 -7.44
N MET A 231 0.34 -6.01 -8.12
CA MET A 231 0.26 -6.19 -9.57
C MET A 231 1.05 -5.13 -10.32
N TRP A 232 0.89 -3.85 -9.96
CA TRP A 232 1.66 -2.75 -10.52
C TRP A 232 3.17 -2.92 -10.30
N GLY A 233 3.58 -3.31 -9.09
CA GLY A 233 4.99 -3.57 -8.76
C GLY A 233 5.58 -4.73 -9.56
N ALA A 234 4.76 -5.71 -9.96
CA ALA A 234 5.15 -6.79 -10.86
C ALA A 234 5.17 -6.40 -12.35
N GLY A 235 4.75 -5.17 -12.68
CA GLY A 235 4.74 -4.63 -14.03
C GLY A 235 3.38 -4.73 -14.75
N THR A 236 2.30 -5.08 -14.07
CA THR A 236 0.96 -5.01 -14.68
C THR A 236 0.58 -3.56 -14.94
N GLU A 237 0.30 -3.25 -16.21
CA GLU A 237 -0.14 -1.93 -16.63
C GLU A 237 -1.46 -1.53 -15.96
N PRO A 238 -1.63 -0.26 -15.54
CA PRO A 238 -2.85 0.21 -14.88
C PRO A 238 -4.12 -0.03 -15.71
N THR A 239 -4.00 -0.06 -17.04
CA THR A 239 -5.13 -0.33 -17.96
C THR A 239 -5.44 -1.81 -18.12
N ASP A 240 -4.54 -2.71 -17.71
CA ASP A 240 -4.67 -4.16 -17.84
C ASP A 240 -4.93 -4.84 -16.48
N ILE A 241 -5.88 -4.28 -15.72
CA ILE A 241 -6.20 -4.68 -14.34
C ILE A 241 -6.56 -6.16 -14.17
N HIS A 242 -6.81 -6.92 -15.24
CA HIS A 242 -7.15 -8.34 -15.17
C HIS A 242 -5.96 -9.27 -15.44
N ASN A 243 -4.80 -8.71 -15.77
CA ASN A 243 -3.59 -9.48 -16.05
C ASN A 243 -2.79 -9.73 -14.78
N PHE A 244 -3.09 -10.88 -14.15
CA PHE A 244 -2.32 -11.42 -13.04
C PHE A 244 -1.03 -12.14 -13.48
N GLY A 245 -0.83 -12.33 -14.79
CA GLY A 245 0.24 -13.19 -15.32
C GLY A 245 1.63 -12.72 -14.92
N LEU A 246 1.87 -11.41 -14.90
CA LEU A 246 3.15 -10.83 -14.50
C LEU A 246 3.44 -11.03 -13.01
N LEU A 247 2.43 -10.86 -12.14
CA LEU A 247 2.56 -11.16 -10.72
C LEU A 247 2.81 -12.65 -10.47
N GLU A 248 2.08 -13.53 -11.18
CA GLU A 248 2.28 -14.97 -11.09
C GLU A 248 3.68 -15.38 -11.56
N GLU A 249 4.14 -14.91 -12.72
CA GLU A 249 5.48 -15.18 -13.24
C GLU A 249 6.56 -14.68 -12.28
N LEU A 250 6.39 -13.46 -11.75
CA LEU A 250 7.31 -12.90 -10.77
C LEU A 250 7.42 -13.82 -9.56
N ILE A 251 6.30 -14.22 -8.94
CA ILE A 251 6.32 -15.06 -7.73
C ILE A 251 6.84 -16.48 -8.02
N ARG A 252 6.56 -17.04 -9.20
CA ARG A 252 6.99 -18.40 -9.60
C ARG A 252 8.48 -18.62 -9.59
N LYS A 253 9.29 -17.57 -9.72
CA LYS A 253 10.74 -17.68 -9.56
C LYS A 253 11.16 -18.15 -8.15
N SER A 254 10.35 -17.91 -7.13
CA SER A 254 10.59 -18.39 -5.75
C SER A 254 9.64 -19.52 -5.33
N ASP A 255 8.46 -19.62 -5.94
CA ASP A 255 7.44 -20.64 -5.68
C ASP A 255 6.84 -21.16 -7.00
N PRO A 256 7.44 -22.16 -7.66
CA PRO A 256 7.12 -22.56 -9.04
C PRO A 256 5.65 -22.95 -9.30
N GLU A 257 4.94 -23.41 -8.28
CA GLU A 257 3.55 -23.86 -8.39
C GLU A 257 2.54 -22.73 -8.13
N PHE A 258 3.03 -21.52 -7.80
CA PHE A 258 2.15 -20.41 -7.47
C PHE A 258 1.23 -20.02 -8.63
N SER A 259 -0.04 -19.76 -8.29
CA SER A 259 -1.00 -19.09 -9.16
C SER A 259 -1.98 -18.29 -8.32
N VAL A 260 -2.51 -17.20 -8.86
CA VAL A 260 -3.56 -16.45 -8.18
C VAL A 260 -4.84 -17.27 -8.22
N GLY A 261 -5.40 -17.56 -7.04
CA GLY A 261 -6.55 -18.43 -6.86
C GLY A 261 -7.83 -17.93 -7.55
N PRO A 262 -8.76 -18.84 -7.88
CA PRO A 262 -9.98 -18.52 -8.61
C PRO A 262 -10.92 -17.59 -7.85
N LYS A 263 -11.04 -17.70 -6.50
CA LYS A 263 -11.89 -16.77 -5.73
C LYS A 263 -11.33 -15.36 -5.75
N THR A 264 -10.01 -15.21 -5.67
CA THR A 264 -9.31 -13.93 -5.74
C THR A 264 -9.57 -13.28 -7.11
N LYS A 265 -9.44 -14.04 -8.21
CA LYS A 265 -9.78 -13.56 -9.57
C LYS A 265 -11.25 -13.18 -9.70
N GLN A 266 -12.16 -13.97 -9.12
CA GLN A 266 -13.60 -13.71 -9.16
C GLN A 266 -13.99 -12.46 -8.35
N TRP A 267 -13.46 -12.34 -7.13
CA TRP A 267 -13.60 -11.17 -6.27
C TRP A 267 -13.09 -9.92 -6.98
N TRP A 268 -11.88 -9.98 -7.55
CA TRP A 268 -11.29 -8.86 -8.28
C TRP A 268 -12.15 -8.42 -9.46
N LYS A 269 -12.62 -9.37 -10.27
CA LYS A 269 -13.57 -9.10 -11.36
C LYS A 269 -14.87 -8.49 -10.86
N ARG A 270 -15.33 -8.85 -9.66
CA ARG A 270 -16.53 -8.27 -9.07
C ARG A 270 -16.28 -6.83 -8.64
N VAL A 271 -15.25 -6.56 -7.85
CA VAL A 271 -14.95 -5.21 -7.34
C VAL A 271 -14.58 -4.24 -8.47
N SER A 272 -13.95 -4.71 -9.55
CA SER A 272 -13.63 -3.86 -10.70
C SER A 272 -14.86 -3.29 -11.44
N THR A 273 -16.04 -3.87 -11.22
CA THR A 273 -17.29 -3.36 -11.82
C THR A 273 -17.91 -2.21 -11.03
N THR A 274 -17.49 -2.00 -9.79
CA THR A 274 -18.05 -1.01 -8.85
C THR A 274 -17.73 0.43 -9.29
N LYS A 275 -18.55 1.39 -8.87
CA LYS A 275 -18.38 2.79 -9.23
C LYS A 275 -17.13 3.39 -8.60
N SER A 276 -16.87 3.09 -7.32
CA SER A 276 -15.68 3.53 -6.58
C SER A 276 -14.40 3.01 -7.23
N PHE A 277 -14.33 1.72 -7.56
CA PHE A 277 -13.16 1.16 -8.25
C PHE A 277 -12.88 1.89 -9.56
N LYS A 278 -13.88 2.06 -10.43
CA LYS A 278 -13.72 2.74 -11.73
C LYS A 278 -13.39 4.22 -11.63
N LYS A 279 -13.74 4.88 -10.52
CA LYS A 279 -13.40 6.29 -10.27
C LYS A 279 -11.96 6.45 -9.80
N VAL A 280 -11.44 5.46 -9.06
CA VAL A 280 -10.12 5.49 -8.44
C VAL A 280 -9.05 4.87 -9.35
N TYR A 281 -9.34 3.75 -9.99
CA TYR A 281 -8.46 3.04 -10.92
C TYR A 281 -8.92 3.27 -12.36
N PRO A 282 -7.99 3.43 -13.32
CA PRO A 282 -6.56 3.12 -13.24
C PRO A 282 -5.68 4.25 -12.70
N SER A 283 -6.26 5.37 -12.23
CA SER A 283 -5.50 6.58 -11.86
C SER A 283 -4.74 6.53 -10.52
N LEU A 284 -4.99 5.53 -9.68
CA LEU A 284 -4.36 5.36 -8.37
C LEU A 284 -3.54 4.05 -8.30
N HIS A 285 -2.91 3.67 -9.42
CA HIS A 285 -1.45 3.62 -9.66
C HIS A 285 -1.26 3.61 -11.17
#